data_AF-A0A0A7RP99-F1
#
_entry.id   AF-A0A0A7RP99-F1
#
_cell.length_a   1.000
_cell.length_b   1.000
_cell.length_c   1.000
_cell.angle_alpha   90.00
_cell.angle_beta   90.00
_cell.angle_gamma   90.00
#
_symmetry.space_group_name_H-M   'P 1'
#
loop_
_entity.id
_entity.type
_entity.pdbx_description
1 polymer ?
#
loop_
_entity_poly.entity_id
_entity_poly.type
_entity_poly.pdbx_seq_one_letter_code
_entity_poly.pdbx_strand_id
1 'polypeptide(L)' 'ALGIGTDSVILIRCDERGKMIPSDLERRILEAKQKGFVPFLVSATAGTTVYGAFDPLIAIADICKKYKIWMHV' A
#
# COMPACT_ATOMS: atom_id res chain seq x y z
N ALA A 1 13.72 10.86 12.49
CA ALA A 1 12.40 10.21 12.54
C ALA A 1 11.35 11.17 11.99
N LEU A 2 10.34 10.70 11.27
CA LEU A 2 9.30 11.55 10.67
C LEU A 2 8.14 11.90 11.63
N GLY A 3 8.10 11.32 12.84
CA GLY A 3 7.07 11.63 13.85
C GLY A 3 5.69 10.99 13.65
N ILE A 4 5.55 10.09 12.67
CA ILE A 4 4.25 9.48 12.28
C ILE A 4 3.89 8.24 13.12
N GLY A 5 4.86 7.62 13.78
CA GLY A 5 4.68 6.39 14.56
C GLY A 5 4.60 5.12 13.70
N THR A 6 5.10 4.01 14.23
CA THR A 6 5.10 2.70 13.53
C THR A 6 3.70 2.13 13.37
N ASP A 7 2.79 2.45 14.29
CA ASP A 7 1.41 1.97 14.29
C ASP A 7 0.59 2.55 13.11
N SER A 8 1.09 3.62 12.49
CA SER A 8 0.52 4.20 11.27
C SER A 8 0.87 3.42 10.00
N VAL A 9 1.76 2.42 10.07
CA VAL A 9 2.11 1.55 8.95
C VAL A 9 1.11 0.41 8.87
N ILE A 10 0.24 0.47 7.86
CA ILE A 10 -0.77 -0.56 7.63
C ILE A 10 -0.22 -1.58 6.64
N LEU A 11 -0.04 -2.82 7.09
CA LEU A 11 0.42 -3.92 6.25
C LEU A 11 -0.69 -4.40 5.31
N ILE A 12 -0.32 -4.57 4.04
CA ILE A 12 -1.18 -5.11 2.98
C ILE A 12 -0.81 -6.56 2.73
N ARG A 13 -1.81 -7.41 2.47
CA ARG A 13 -1.57 -8.81 2.12
C ARG A 13 -0.84 -8.95 0.80
N CYS A 14 0.04 -9.94 0.73
CA CYS A 14 0.67 -10.39 -0.50
C CYS A 14 0.10 -11.74 -0.95
N ASP A 15 0.21 -12.01 -2.25
CA ASP A 15 -0.07 -13.32 -2.83
C ASP A 15 1.07 -14.32 -2.53
N GLU A 16 0.90 -15.56 -2.98
CA GLU A 16 1.89 -16.64 -2.80
C GLU A 16 3.23 -16.35 -3.49
N ARG A 17 3.27 -15.37 -4.39
CA ARG A 17 4.48 -14.94 -5.12
C ARG A 17 5.13 -13.71 -4.46
N GLY A 18 4.63 -13.28 -3.31
CA GLY A 18 5.16 -12.14 -2.57
C GLY A 18 4.78 -10.77 -3.15
N LYS A 19 3.75 -10.69 -3.99
CA LYS A 19 3.26 -9.44 -4.59
C LYS A 19 2.07 -8.90 -3.80
N MET A 20 2.01 -7.58 -3.58
CA MET A 20 0.88 -6.92 -2.96
C MET A 20 -0.43 -7.22 -3.72
N ILE A 21 -1.50 -7.51 -2.97
CA ILE A 21 -2.84 -7.73 -3.50
C ILE A 21 -3.59 -6.38 -3.58
N PRO A 22 -3.91 -5.85 -4.78
CA PRO A 22 -4.53 -4.52 -4.92
C PRO A 22 -5.92 -4.41 -4.25
N SER A 23 -6.71 -5.48 -4.25
CA SER A 23 -8.02 -5.48 -3.59
C SER A 23 -7.89 -5.37 -2.06
N ASP A 24 -6.83 -5.94 -1.48
CA ASP A 24 -6.55 -5.78 -0.06
C ASP A 24 -6.10 -4.34 0.25
N LEU A 25 -5.26 -3.74 -0.62
CA LEU A 25 -4.88 -2.34 -0.51
C LEU A 25 -6.09 -1.41 -0.47
N GLU A 26 -7.00 -1.52 -1.43
CA GLU A 26 -8.20 -0.68 -1.50
C GLU A 26 -9.10 -0.88 -0.26
N ARG A 27 -9.29 -2.14 0.17
CA ARG A 27 -10.02 -2.46 1.40
C ARG A 27 -9.41 -1.77 2.62
N ARG A 28 -8.09 -1.83 2.79
CA ARG A 28 -7.38 -1.21 3.91
C ARG A 28 -7.46 0.32 3.89
N ILE A 29 -7.41 0.94 2.72
CA ILE A 29 -7.60 2.39 2.58
C ILE A 29 -8.99 2.79 3.08
N LEU A 30 -10.03 2.04 2.71
CA LEU A 30 -11.40 2.31 3.15
C LEU A 30 -11.57 2.10 4.66
N GLU A 31 -11.04 1.00 5.21
CA GLU A 31 -11.04 0.74 6.66
C GLU A 31 -10.32 1.85 7.44
N ALA A 32 -9.17 2.31 6.95
CA ALA A 32 -8.41 3.38 7.59
C ALA A 32 -9.22 4.69 7.62
N LYS A 33 -9.85 5.05 6.49
CA LYS A 33 -10.73 6.23 6.41
C LYS A 33 -11.93 6.12 7.35
N GLN A 34 -12.56 4.94 7.45
CA GLN A 34 -13.69 4.71 8.37
C GLN A 34 -13.29 4.88 9.83
N LYS A 35 -12.04 4.56 10.19
CA LYS A 35 -11.48 4.77 11.53
C LYS A 35 -11.04 6.21 11.81
N GLY A 36 -11.23 7.13 10.86
CA GLY A 36 -10.83 8.53 10.97
C GLY A 36 -9.35 8.79 10.66
N PHE A 37 -8.62 7.80 10.16
CA PHE A 37 -7.25 8.03 9.68
C PHE A 37 -7.24 8.73 8.32
N VAL A 38 -6.09 9.33 7.99
CA VAL A 38 -5.86 10.00 6.71
C VAL A 38 -4.76 9.26 5.95
N PRO A 39 -5.09 8.27 5.11
CA PRO A 39 -4.11 7.63 4.25
C PRO A 39 -3.55 8.65 3.25
N PHE A 40 -2.23 8.80 3.23
CA PHE A 40 -1.56 9.79 2.38
C PHE A 40 -0.40 9.22 1.56
N LEU A 41 0.09 8.02 1.89
CA LEU A 41 1.18 7.35 1.19
C LEU A 41 0.90 5.85 1.02
N VAL A 42 1.22 5.31 -0.16
CA VAL A 42 1.38 3.89 -0.45
C VAL A 42 2.80 3.64 -0.92
N SER A 43 3.48 2.68 -0.31
CA SER A 43 4.80 2.21 -0.75
C SER A 43 4.61 0.89 -1.50
N ALA A 44 4.76 0.91 -2.81
CA ALA A 44 4.88 -0.30 -3.61
C ALA A 44 6.35 -0.73 -3.68
N THR A 45 6.63 -1.97 -4.07
CA THR A 45 8.00 -2.49 -4.20
C THR A 45 8.23 -3.09 -5.57
N ALA A 46 9.26 -2.60 -6.26
CA ALA A 46 9.73 -3.13 -7.55
C ALA A 46 11.00 -3.98 -7.36
N GLY A 47 10.82 -5.19 -6.83
CA GLY A 47 11.92 -6.09 -6.46
C GLY A 47 12.05 -6.23 -4.94
N THR A 48 11.24 -7.09 -4.34
CA THR A 48 11.33 -7.39 -2.90
C THR A 48 12.66 -8.07 -2.56
N THR A 49 13.18 -7.83 -1.36
CA THR A 49 14.53 -8.28 -0.97
C THR A 49 14.74 -9.79 -1.09
N VAL A 50 13.75 -10.60 -0.71
CA VAL A 50 13.89 -12.07 -0.66
C VAL A 50 13.45 -12.72 -1.97
N TYR A 51 12.25 -12.38 -2.44
CA TYR A 51 11.64 -13.05 -3.60
C TYR A 51 11.97 -12.35 -4.93
N GLY A 52 12.55 -11.15 -4.91
CA GLY A 52 12.66 -10.32 -6.12
C GLY A 52 11.28 -10.01 -6.73
N ALA A 53 10.22 -10.03 -5.92
CA ALA A 53 8.87 -9.90 -6.41
C ALA A 53 8.57 -8.45 -6.83
N PHE A 54 7.76 -8.31 -7.88
CA PHE A 54 7.30 -7.02 -8.38
C PHE A 54 5.82 -6.87 -8.11
N ASP A 55 5.47 -5.84 -7.36
CA ASP A 55 4.09 -5.47 -7.12
C ASP A 55 3.38 -5.07 -8.43
N PRO A 56 2.05 -5.25 -8.52
CA PRO A 56 1.26 -4.81 -9.67
C PRO A 56 1.12 -3.28 -9.71
N LEU A 57 2.19 -2.58 -10.11
CA LEU A 57 2.33 -1.12 -10.02
C LEU A 57 1.19 -0.35 -10.70
N ILE A 58 0.70 -0.81 -11.86
CA ILE A 58 -0.39 -0.13 -12.58
C ILE A 58 -1.68 -0.14 -11.77
N ALA A 59 -2.06 -1.31 -11.22
CA ALA A 59 -3.26 -1.44 -10.41
C ALA A 59 -3.16 -0.63 -9.11
N ILE A 60 -1.98 -0.62 -8.47
CA ILE A 60 -1.73 0.19 -7.27
C ILE A 60 -1.82 1.69 -7.60
N ALA A 61 -1.24 2.12 -8.73
CA ALA A 61 -1.30 3.51 -9.16
C ALA A 61 -2.73 3.98 -9.43
N ASP A 62 -3.57 3.14 -10.04
CA ASP A 62 -4.98 3.46 -10.29
C ASP A 62 -5.76 3.66 -8.99
N ILE A 63 -5.52 2.81 -7.98
CA ILE A 63 -6.08 2.95 -6.63
C ILE A 63 -5.56 4.25 -5.97
N CYS A 64 -4.26 4.50 -6.02
CA CYS A 64 -3.65 5.69 -5.42
C CYS A 64 -4.22 6.98 -6.04
N LYS A 65 -4.39 7.02 -7.36
CA LYS A 65 -5.04 8.14 -8.08
C LYS A 65 -6.49 8.31 -7.65
N LYS A 66 -7.26 7.23 -7.59
CA LYS A 66 -8.68 7.25 -7.15
C LYS A 66 -8.85 7.88 -5.77
N TYR A 67 -7.94 7.59 -4.84
CA TYR A 67 -8.02 8.08 -3.46
C TYR A 67 -7.15 9.30 -3.16
N LYS A 68 -6.46 9.86 -4.17
CA LYS A 68 -5.52 10.99 -4.06
C LYS A 68 -4.39 10.73 -3.05
N ILE A 69 -3.82 9.54 -3.11
CA ILE A 69 -2.73 9.08 -2.24
C ILE A 69 -1.41 9.12 -3.00
N TRP A 70 -0.33 9.57 -2.36
CA TRP A 70 1.00 9.52 -2.95
C TRP A 70 1.46 8.07 -3.09
N MET A 71 1.97 7.70 -4.26
CA MET A 71 2.59 6.40 -4.48
C MET A 71 4.11 6.56 -4.56
N HIS A 72 4.82 5.87 -3.67
CA HIS A 72 6.27 5.68 -3.72
C HIS A 72 6.56 4.25 -4.20
N VAL A 73 7.65 4.09 -4.95
CA VAL A 73 8.14 2.81 -5.49
C VAL A 73 9.61 2.67 -5.13
#